data_AF-A0A532CF51-F1
#
_entry.id   AF-A0A532CF51-F1
#
_cell.length_a   1.000
_cell.length_b   1.000
_cell.length_c   1.000
_cell.angle_alpha   90.00
_cell.angle_beta   90.00
_cell.angle_gamma   90.00
#
_symmetry.space_group_name_H-M   'P 1'
#
loop_
_entity.id
_entity.type
_entity.pdbx_description
1 polymer ?
#
loop_
_entity_poly.entity_id
_entity_poly.type
_entity_poly.pdbx_seq_one_letter_code
_entity_poly.pdbx_strand_id
1 'polypeptide(L)'
;MVRFHAHVPRFNPSYESRIAEEEATLRWLIARQPRSRELSYYLLFLLAANGKDEQAIEECLQILKRYPDDQIAHMWRETIRLRWHRTARRQVSARQITRNRR
;
A
#
# COMPACT_ATOMS: atom_id res chain seq x y z
N MET A 1 20.20 14.36 -22.38
CA MET A 1 20.23 14.15 -20.92
C MET A 1 18.79 14.04 -20.45
N VAL A 2 18.24 12.83 -20.38
CA VAL A 2 16.81 12.61 -20.09
C VAL A 2 16.59 12.76 -18.58
N ARG A 3 15.86 13.80 -18.17
CA ARG A 3 15.42 13.96 -16.78
C ARG A 3 14.29 12.97 -16.53
N PHE A 4 14.58 11.93 -15.75
CA PHE A 4 13.55 11.11 -15.13
C PHE A 4 12.81 11.98 -14.10
N HIS A 5 11.73 12.61 -14.53
CA HIS A 5 10.77 13.18 -13.59
C HIS A 5 10.13 12.01 -12.85
N ALA A 6 10.33 11.96 -11.53
CA ALA A 6 9.51 11.13 -10.68
C ALA A 6 8.04 11.42 -11.03
N HIS A 7 7.30 10.40 -11.43
CA HIS A 7 5.85 10.47 -11.55
C HIS A 7 5.30 10.69 -10.14
N VAL A 8 5.32 11.93 -9.69
CA VAL A 8 4.40 12.38 -8.63
C VAL A 8 3.05 12.36 -9.33
N PRO A 9 2.11 11.47 -8.95
CA PRO A 9 0.78 11.52 -9.54
C PRO A 9 0.26 12.93 -9.28
N ARG A 10 -0.06 13.67 -10.35
CA ARG A 10 -0.86 14.89 -10.21
C ARG A 10 -2.13 14.46 -9.50
N PHE A 11 -2.44 15.14 -8.39
CA PHE A 11 -3.70 14.98 -7.67
C PHE A 11 -4.86 14.94 -8.67
N ASN A 12 -5.50 13.78 -8.79
CA ASN A 12 -6.63 13.57 -9.68
C ASN A 12 -7.84 13.17 -8.81
N PRO A 13 -8.74 14.12 -8.50
CA PRO A 13 -9.90 13.87 -7.65
C PRO A 13 -10.81 12.74 -8.16
N SER A 14 -10.93 12.61 -9.49
CA SER A 14 -11.72 11.54 -10.11
C SER A 14 -11.08 10.16 -9.88
N TYR A 15 -9.75 10.09 -9.84
CA TYR A 15 -9.04 8.86 -9.54
C TYR A 15 -9.25 8.45 -8.08
N GLU A 16 -9.03 9.35 -7.13
CA GLU A 16 -9.23 9.08 -5.69
C GLU A 16 -10.66 8.65 -5.38
N SER A 17 -11.66 9.30 -5.99
CA SER A 17 -13.06 8.91 -5.85
C SER A 17 -13.32 7.48 -6.33
N ARG A 18 -12.74 7.09 -7.47
CA ARG A 18 -12.87 5.73 -8.01
C ARG A 18 -12.20 4.69 -7.12
N ILE A 19 -11.03 5.01 -6.56
CA ILE A 19 -10.34 4.11 -5.62
C ILE A 19 -11.14 3.94 -4.34
N ALA A 20 -11.75 5.01 -3.81
CA ALA A 20 -12.61 4.92 -2.63
C ALA A 20 -13.87 4.08 -2.89
N GLU A 21 -14.50 4.24 -4.05
CA GLU A 21 -15.66 3.44 -4.47
C GLU A 21 -15.30 1.96 -4.62
N GLU A 22 -14.16 1.66 -5.25
CA GLU A 22 -13.66 0.29 -5.40
C GLU A 22 -13.34 -0.35 -4.05
N GLU A 23 -12.68 0.40 -3.16
CA GLU A 23 -12.39 -0.07 -1.80
C GLU A 23 -13.67 -0.39 -1.03
N ALA A 24 -14.67 0.50 -1.10
CA ALA A 24 -15.97 0.29 -0.46
C ALA A 24 -16.69 -0.96 -1.02
N THR A 25 -16.64 -1.14 -2.34
CA THR A 25 -17.22 -2.31 -3.03
C THR A 25 -16.53 -3.60 -2.59
N LEU A 26 -15.20 -3.63 -2.57
CA LEU A 26 -14.44 -4.79 -2.10
C LEU A 26 -14.73 -5.12 -0.64
N ARG A 27 -14.77 -4.11 0.25
CA ARG A 27 -15.12 -4.33 1.66
C ARG A 27 -16.54 -4.88 1.82
N TRP A 28 -17.50 -4.38 1.04
CA TRP A 28 -18.88 -4.90 1.01
C TRP A 28 -18.93 -6.36 0.53
N LEU A 29 -18.16 -6.70 -0.52
CA LEU A 29 -18.06 -8.08 -1.02
C LEU A 29 -17.41 -9.02 0.01
N ILE A 30 -16.33 -8.57 0.66
CA ILE A 30 -15.64 -9.33 1.72
C ILE A 30 -16.59 -9.59 2.90
N ALA A 31 -17.42 -8.61 3.29
CA ALA A 31 -18.39 -8.81 4.36
C ALA A 31 -19.38 -9.95 4.05
N ARG A 32 -19.73 -10.14 2.77
CA ARG A 32 -20.62 -11.23 2.31
C ARG A 32 -19.88 -12.54 2.07
N GLN A 33 -18.60 -12.46 1.75
CA GLN A 33 -17.74 -13.60 1.44
C GLN A 33 -16.44 -13.55 2.25
N PRO A 34 -16.50 -13.64 3.59
CA PRO A 34 -15.36 -13.38 4.48
C PRO A 34 -14.25 -14.44 4.41
N ARG A 35 -14.42 -15.44 3.55
CA ARG A 35 -13.45 -16.53 3.32
C ARG A 35 -12.86 -16.52 1.92
N SER A 36 -13.28 -15.60 1.04
CA SER A 36 -12.67 -15.49 -0.29
C SER A 36 -11.28 -14.87 -0.14
N ARG A 37 -10.26 -15.69 -0.41
CA ARG A 37 -8.87 -15.24 -0.39
C ARG A 37 -8.60 -14.28 -1.54
N GLU A 38 -9.27 -14.47 -2.69
CA GLU A 38 -9.14 -13.58 -3.86
C GLU A 38 -9.61 -12.16 -3.52
N LEU A 39 -10.76 -12.00 -2.86
CA LEU A 39 -11.25 -10.67 -2.49
C LEU A 39 -10.30 -9.95 -1.52
N SER A 40 -9.73 -10.68 -0.55
CA SER A 40 -8.69 -10.12 0.33
C SER A 40 -7.45 -9.69 -0.44
N TYR A 41 -7.06 -10.41 -1.49
CA TYR A 41 -5.96 -9.99 -2.35
C TYR A 41 -6.27 -8.76 -3.18
N TYR A 42 -7.46 -8.66 -3.76
CA TYR A 42 -7.85 -7.46 -4.50
C TYR A 42 -7.82 -6.22 -3.62
N LEU A 43 -8.32 -6.32 -2.39
CA LEU A 43 -8.24 -5.22 -1.43
C LEU A 43 -6.78 -4.89 -1.08
N LEU A 44 -5.96 -5.89 -0.76
CA LEU A 44 -4.53 -5.71 -0.51
C LEU A 44 -3.82 -4.98 -1.66
N PHE A 45 -4.06 -5.41 -2.90
CA PHE A 45 -3.42 -4.82 -4.07
C PHE A 45 -3.89 -3.41 -4.34
N LEU A 46 -5.19 -3.14 -4.18
CA LEU A 46 -5.74 -1.79 -4.29
C LEU A 46 -5.07 -0.85 -3.29
N LEU A 47 -4.98 -1.25 -2.02
CA LEU A 47 -4.35 -0.45 -0.96
C LEU A 47 -2.85 -0.21 -1.25
N ALA A 48 -2.12 -1.27 -1.59
CA ALA A 48 -0.69 -1.20 -1.87
C ALA A 48 -0.36 -0.40 -3.14
N ALA A 49 -1.20 -0.45 -4.18
CA ALA A 49 -1.00 0.32 -5.40
C ALA A 49 -1.22 1.83 -5.18
N ASN A 50 -2.10 2.18 -4.24
CA ASN A 50 -2.44 3.57 -3.90
C ASN A 50 -1.63 4.12 -2.72
N GLY A 51 -0.54 3.45 -2.34
CA GLY A 51 0.37 3.92 -1.28
C GLY A 51 -0.23 3.89 0.13
N LYS A 52 -1.38 3.24 0.33
CA LYS A 52 -1.97 3.00 1.66
C LYS A 52 -1.29 1.82 2.33
N ASP A 53 0.03 1.92 2.48
CA ASP A 53 0.92 0.83 2.87
C ASP A 53 0.59 0.27 4.27
N GLU A 54 0.17 1.10 5.23
CA GLU A 54 -0.25 0.66 6.58
C GLU A 54 -1.48 -0.26 6.52
N GLN A 55 -2.52 0.17 5.82
CA GLN A 55 -3.75 -0.61 5.65
C GLN A 55 -3.48 -1.89 4.85
N ALA A 56 -2.62 -1.83 3.84
CA ALA A 56 -2.20 -3.00 3.08
C ALA A 56 -1.48 -4.03 3.98
N ILE A 57 -0.64 -3.60 4.92
CA ILE A 57 0.00 -4.50 5.90
C ILE A 57 -1.05 -5.15 6.80
N GLU A 58 -2.07 -4.41 7.26
CA GLU A 58 -3.15 -4.98 8.06
C GLU A 58 -3.88 -6.10 7.29
N GLU A 59 -4.20 -5.90 6.01
CA GLU A 59 -4.82 -6.93 5.17
C GLU A 59 -3.90 -8.15 4.98
N CYS A 60 -2.59 -7.96 4.79
CA CYS A 60 -1.63 -9.07 4.80
C CYS A 60 -1.71 -9.87 6.11
N LEU A 61 -1.79 -9.20 7.26
CA LEU A 61 -1.88 -9.86 8.57
C LEU A 61 -3.20 -10.61 8.73
N GLN A 62 -4.32 -10.10 8.22
CA GLN A 62 -5.60 -10.81 8.26
C GLN A 62 -5.55 -12.08 7.39
N ILE A 63 -4.96 -12.01 6.19
CA ILE A 63 -4.76 -13.18 5.32
C ILE A 63 -3.89 -14.21 6.05
N LEU A 64 -2.76 -13.79 6.61
CA LEU A 64 -1.81 -14.68 7.32
C LEU A 64 -2.38 -15.27 8.61
N LYS A 65 -3.26 -14.56 9.32
CA LYS A 65 -3.96 -15.12 10.48
C LYS A 65 -4.80 -16.34 10.10
N ARG A 66 -5.36 -16.34 8.89
CA ARG A 66 -6.18 -17.44 8.38
C ARG A 66 -5.37 -18.49 7.64
N TYR A 67 -4.30 -18.06 6.97
CA TYR A 67 -3.46 -18.85 6.11
C TYR A 67 -1.99 -18.56 6.44
N PRO A 68 -1.45 -19.16 7.50
CA PRO A 68 -0.13 -18.81 8.03
C PRO A 68 1.02 -18.97 7.04
N ASP A 69 0.91 -19.94 6.13
CA ASP A 69 1.92 -20.26 5.12
C ASP A 69 1.64 -19.60 3.76
N ASP A 70 0.77 -18.59 3.74
CA ASP A 70 0.44 -17.91 2.49
C ASP A 70 1.63 -17.12 1.94
N GLN A 71 2.24 -17.67 0.91
CA GLN A 71 3.44 -17.12 0.28
C GLN A 71 3.20 -15.74 -0.33
N ILE A 72 2.01 -15.49 -0.88
CA ILE A 72 1.67 -14.22 -1.52
C ILE A 72 1.58 -13.14 -0.43
N ALA A 73 0.88 -13.43 0.66
CA ALA A 73 0.74 -12.48 1.76
C ALA A 73 2.08 -12.16 2.43
N HIS A 74 2.97 -13.14 2.62
CA HIS A 74 4.33 -12.88 3.12
C HIS A 74 5.14 -12.00 2.16
N MET A 75 5.13 -12.33 0.86
CA MET A 75 5.84 -11.57 -0.17
C MET A 75 5.38 -10.10 -0.20
N TRP A 76 4.07 -9.86 -0.17
CA TRP A 76 3.51 -8.50 -0.17
C TRP A 76 3.84 -7.74 1.11
N ARG A 77 3.74 -8.39 2.28
CA ARG A 77 4.11 -7.76 3.56
C ARG A 77 5.56 -7.29 3.55
N GLU A 78 6.49 -8.12 3.09
CA GLU A 78 7.91 -7.75 3.00
C GLU A 78 8.14 -6.66 1.93
N THR A 79 7.45 -6.74 0.79
CA THR A 79 7.53 -5.71 -0.27
C THR A 79 7.10 -4.34 0.25
N ILE A 80 5.97 -4.27 0.95
CA ILE A 80 5.42 -3.04 1.52
C ILE A 80 6.35 -2.50 2.62
N ARG A 81 6.86 -3.36 3.51
CA ARG A 81 7.86 -2.97 4.53
C ARG A 81 9.12 -2.37 3.91
N LEU A 82 9.68 -3.00 2.88
CA LEU A 82 10.88 -2.49 2.21
C LEU A 82 10.62 -1.12 1.55
N ARG A 83 9.43 -0.92 0.98
CA ARG A 83 9.00 0.38 0.45
C ARG A 83 8.94 1.45 1.55
N TRP A 84 8.32 1.13 2.68
CA TRP A 84 8.20 2.01 3.85
C TRP A 84 9.57 2.39 4.44
N HIS A 85 10.48 1.44 4.60
CA HIS A 85 11.81 1.71 5.11
C HIS A 85 12.63 2.61 4.17
N ARG A 86 12.49 2.45 2.85
CA ARG A 86 13.17 3.34 1.87
C ARG A 86 12.65 4.78 1.95
N THR A 87 11.34 4.98 2.10
CA THR A 87 10.75 6.32 2.21
C THR A 87 11.08 6.98 3.54
N ALA A 88 11.00 6.25 4.66
CA ALA A 88 11.39 6.74 5.98
C ALA A 88 12.87 7.17 6.03
N ARG A 89 13.79 6.35 5.48
CA ARG A 89 15.22 6.69 5.41
C ARG A 89 15.47 7.96 4.60
N ARG A 90 14.74 8.15 3.50
CA ARG A 90 14.83 9.35 2.66
C ARG A 90 14.37 10.61 3.38
N GLN A 91 13.35 10.52 4.24
CA GLN A 91 12.88 11.66 5.05
C GLN A 91 13.87 12.05 6.17
N VAL A 92 14.52 11.07 6.81
CA VAL A 92 15.53 11.33 7.85
C VAL A 92 16.74 12.07 7.26
N SER A 93 17.25 11.62 6.11
CA SER A 93 18.37 12.28 5.43
C SER A 93 18.02 13.70 4.96
N ALA A 94 16.80 13.94 4.49
CA ALA A 94 16.35 15.29 4.10
C ALA A 94 16.30 16.27 5.29
N ARG A 95 15.89 15.80 6.47
CA ARG A 95 15.86 16.61 7.72
C ARG A 95 17.25 16.92 8.27
N GLN A 96 18.22 16.05 8.07
CA GLN A 96 19.61 16.30 8.50
C GLN A 96 20.30 17.36 7.62
N ILE A 97 20.01 17.38 6.32
CA ILE A 97 20.58 18.39 5.39
C ILE A 97 20.04 19.79 5.67
N THR A 98 18.76 19.93 6.04
CA THR A 98 18.18 21.25 6.37
C THR A 98 18.65 21.80 7.72
N ARG A 99 19.03 20.93 8.66
CA ARG A 99 19.56 21.32 9.98
C ARG A 99 21.03 21.76 9.93
N ASN A 100 21.83 21.22 9.01
CA ASN A 100 23.25 21.58 8.83
C ASN A 100 23.49 22.83 7.95
N ARG A 101 22.43 23.51 7.50
CA ARG A 101 22.48 24.74 6.69
C ARG A 101 22.03 26.00 7.45
N ARG A 102 21.89 25.90 8.78
CA ARG A 102 21.71 27.03 9.71
C ARG A 102 22.89 27.08 10.65
#